data_AF-A0AAT9RJG4-F1
#
_entry.id   AF-A0AAT9RJG4-F1
#
_cell.length_a   1.000
_cell.length_b   1.000
_cell.length_c   1.000
_cell.angle_alpha   90.00
_cell.angle_beta   90.00
_cell.angle_gamma   90.00
#
_symmetry.space_group_name_H-M   'P 1'
#
loop_
_entity.id
_entity.type
_entity.pdbx_description
1 polymer ?
#
loop_
_entity_poly.entity_id
_entity_poly.type
_entity_poly.pdbx_seq_one_letter_code
_entity_poly.pdbx_strand_id
1 'polypeptide(L)' 'MAGTDGPLQDALTHYYGALVEWLGRIAAASRLMSLFALTAEEDRVTAARTVLTHRAR' A
#
# COMPACT_ATOMS: atom_id res chain seq x y z
N MET A 1 13.51 -7.60 -17.19
CA MET A 1 12.23 -7.88 -16.50
C MET A 1 11.54 -6.54 -16.28
N ALA A 2 10.24 -6.51 -16.52
CA ALA A 2 9.47 -5.31 -16.88
C ALA A 2 9.44 -4.24 -15.78
N GLY A 3 9.59 -2.96 -16.19
CA GLY A 3 9.42 -1.78 -15.33
C GLY A 3 7.95 -1.45 -15.06
N THR A 4 7.11 -2.46 -14.83
CA THR A 4 5.67 -2.34 -14.57
C THR A 4 5.33 -2.07 -13.10
N ASP A 5 6.27 -2.30 -12.18
CA ASP A 5 6.02 -2.15 -10.74
C ASP A 5 6.04 -0.68 -10.27
N GLY A 6 6.70 0.22 -10.99
CA GLY A 6 6.84 1.63 -10.62
C GLY A 6 5.50 2.38 -10.52
N PRO A 7 4.67 2.38 -11.59
CA PRO A 7 3.39 3.10 -11.58
C PRO A 7 2.40 2.59 -10.51
N LEU A 8 2.34 1.28 -10.29
CA LEU A 8 1.47 0.68 -9.27
C LEU A 8 1.97 1.00 -7.86
N GLN A 9 3.28 0.90 -7.63
CA GLN A 9 3.89 1.20 -6.34
C GLN A 9 3.73 2.67 -5.96
N ASP A 10 3.86 3.60 -6.92
CA ASP A 10 3.62 5.02 -6.70
C ASP A 10 2.15 5.30 -6.36
N ALA A 11 1.22 4.70 -7.11
CA ALA A 11 -0.21 4.83 -6.84
C ALA A 11 -0.57 4.31 -5.43
N LEU A 12 -0.03 3.16 -5.04
CA LEU A 12 -0.25 2.60 -3.70
C LEU A 12 0.37 3.46 -2.60
N THR A 13 1.54 4.04 -2.85
CA THR A 13 2.20 4.94 -1.89
C THR A 13 1.39 6.20 -1.67
N HIS A 14 0.88 6.82 -2.74
CA HIS A 14 0.00 7.99 -2.66
C HIS A 14 -1.33 7.66 -1.98
N TYR A 15 -1.98 6.57 -2.37
CA TYR A 15 -3.24 6.12 -1.77
C TYR A 15 -3.08 5.83 -0.27
N TYR A 16 -2.01 5.13 0.10
CA TYR A 16 -1.73 4.82 1.51
C TYR A 16 -1.41 6.09 2.32
N GLY A 17 -0.68 7.04 1.76
CA GLY A 17 -0.43 8.35 2.41
C GLY A 17 -1.73 9.08 2.74
N ALA A 18 -2.66 9.16 1.78
CA ALA A 18 -3.97 9.78 2.01
C ALA A 18 -4.79 9.04 3.07
N LEU A 19 -4.73 7.70 3.09
CA LEU A 19 -5.37 6.91 4.15
C LEU A 19 -4.75 7.19 5.53
N VAL A 20 -3.43 7.35 5.62
CA VAL A 20 -2.75 7.66 6.88
C VAL A 20 -3.16 9.04 7.41
N GLU A 21 -3.27 10.04 6.53
CA GLU A 21 -3.75 11.38 6.90
C GLU A 21 -5.19 11.36 7.41
N TRP A 22 -6.06 10.53 6.82
CA TRP A 22 -7.48 10.51 7.16
C TRP A 22 -7.82 9.61 8.36
N LEU A 23 -7.14 8.47 8.50
CA LEU A 23 -7.50 7.42 9.47
C LEU A 23 -6.44 7.18 10.55
N GLY A 24 -5.25 7.73 10.37
CA GLY A 24 -4.08 7.32 11.14
C GLY A 24 -3.50 5.98 10.67
N ARG A 25 -2.25 5.74 11.07
CA ARG A 25 -1.40 4.67 10.50
C ARG A 25 -1.97 3.26 10.64
N ILE A 26 -2.50 2.91 11.81
CA ILE A 26 -2.97 1.53 12.09
C ILE A 26 -4.26 1.22 11.30
N ALA A 27 -5.20 2.15 11.27
CA ALA A 27 -6.45 1.99 10.53
C ALA A 27 -6.21 2.00 9.02
N ALA A 28 -5.30 2.84 8.52
CA ALA A 28 -4.86 2.85 7.13
C ALA A 28 -4.25 1.50 6.71
N ALA A 29 -3.35 0.93 7.53
CA ALA A 29 -2.73 -0.37 7.26
C ALA A 29 -3.76 -1.49 7.18
N SER A 30 -4.70 -1.52 8.13
CA SER A 30 -5.79 -2.51 8.16
C SER A 30 -6.69 -2.38 6.94
N ARG A 31 -7.01 -1.14 6.52
CA ARG A 31 -7.82 -0.85 5.33
C ARG A 31 -7.14 -1.32 4.06
N LEU A 32 -5.85 -1.00 3.88
CA LEU A 32 -5.09 -1.39 2.70
C LEU A 32 -4.92 -2.91 2.63
N MET A 33 -4.55 -3.56 3.74
CA MET A 33 -4.40 -5.02 3.76
C MET A 33 -5.73 -5.74 3.51
N SER A 34 -6.86 -5.20 3.98
CA SER A 34 -8.19 -5.77 3.70
C SER A 34 -8.56 -5.66 2.22
N LEU A 35 -8.19 -4.56 1.55
CA LEU A 35 -8.43 -4.37 0.12
C LEU A 35 -7.71 -5.43 -0.73
N PHE A 36 -6.50 -5.81 -0.31
CA PHE A 36 -5.66 -6.78 -1.00
C PHE A 36 -5.86 -8.23 -0.51
N ALA A 37 -6.73 -8.50 0.47
CA ALA A 37 -6.81 -9.80 1.13
C ALA A 37 -7.08 -10.98 0.16
N LEU A 38 -7.82 -10.72 -0.93
CA LEU A 38 -8.23 -11.71 -1.92
C LEU A 38 -7.52 -11.58 -3.29
N THR A 39 -6.51 -10.71 -3.39
CA THR A 39 -5.74 -10.55 -4.64
C THR A 39 -4.62 -11.58 -4.74
N ALA A 40 -3.91 -11.57 -5.86
CA ALA A 40 -2.71 -12.38 -6.05
C ALA A 40 -1.68 -12.12 -4.94
N GLU A 41 -0.81 -13.10 -4.70
CA GLU A 41 0.25 -12.98 -3.69
C GLU A 41 1.19 -11.80 -3.95
N GLU A 42 1.54 -11.57 -5.22
CA GLU A 42 2.37 -10.43 -5.65
C GLU A 42 1.77 -9.07 -5.24
N ASP A 43 0.46 -8.91 -5.43
CA ASP A 43 -0.26 -7.69 -5.06
C ASP A 43 -0.32 -7.50 -3.55
N ARG A 44 -0.54 -8.60 -2.79
CA ARG A 44 -0.52 -8.58 -1.32
C ARG A 44 0.84 -8.20 -0.77
N VAL A 45 1.91 -8.76 -1.34
CA VAL A 45 3.29 -8.44 -0.97
C VAL A 45 3.59 -6.97 -1.26
N THR A 46 3.10 -6.45 -2.39
CA THR A 46 3.26 -5.03 -2.74
C THR A 46 2.54 -4.11 -1.75
N ALA A 47 1.29 -4.41 -1.40
CA ALA A 47 0.55 -3.67 -0.38
C ALA A 47 1.25 -3.71 0.99
N ALA A 48 1.70 -4.90 1.43
CA ALA A 48 2.44 -5.05 2.68
C ALA A 48 3.75 -4.26 2.67
N ARG A 49 4.50 -4.29 1.56
CA ARG A 49 5.72 -3.48 1.38
C ARG A 49 5.40 -2.00 1.54
N THR A 50 4.36 -1.50 0.88
CA THR A 50 3.94 -0.09 0.99
C THR A 50 3.65 0.29 2.45
N VAL A 51 2.92 -0.53 3.21
CA VAL A 51 2.65 -0.28 4.64
C VAL A 51 3.95 -0.20 5.46
N LEU A 52 4.86 -1.15 5.24
CA LEU A 52 6.10 -1.28 6.01
C LEU A 52 7.12 -0.20 5.68
N THR A 53 7.22 0.21 4.42
CA THR A 53 8.22 1.20 3.97
C THR A 53 7.71 2.64 4.06
N HIS A 54 6.42 2.86 4.32
CA HIS A 54 5.88 4.20 4.47
C HIS A 54 6.53 4.92 5.66
N ARG A 55 7.29 5.96 5.35
CA ARG A 55 7.80 6.92 6.34
C ARG A 55 6.80 8.07 6.41
N ALA A 56 6.25 8.29 7.60
CA ALA A 56 5.51 9.51 7.88
C ALA A 56 6.43 10.69 7.54
N ARG A 57 5.98 11.56 6.64
CA ARG A 57 6.63 12.85 6.41
C ARG A 57 6.44 13.75 7.63
#